data_AF-A0A7H1NSM7-F1
#
_entry.id   AF-A0A7H1NSM7-F1
#
_cell.length_a   1.000
_cell.length_b   1.000
_cell.length_c   1.000
_cell.angle_alpha   90.00
_cell.angle_beta   90.00
_cell.angle_gamma   90.00
#
_symmetry.space_group_name_H-M   'P 1'
#
loop_
_entity.id
_entity.type
_entity.pdbx_description
1 polymer ?
#
loop_
_entity_poly.entity_id
_entity_poly.type
_entity_poly.pdbx_seq_one_letter_code
_entity_poly.pdbx_strand_id
1 'polypeptide(L)'
;MKQYKPRSGKGSSQVTHIARGLWALARGKPNSFQLLGEDKESFLRALAPHIALILVSFFVRLKSDTTLISIKWALFSLCSLLFFPVVIQLLSGVFKRREYWLRFTVAYLWSIWIVGCAFALILLLGSLFVHSSNPLIVKAALIIPVIYSLWLTFFMILNGLKLKMPFGILFFLCLFGINLLGGVAMLFLFHNEFLHYQELLQGLPPINGMTS
;
A
#
# COMPACT_ATOMS: atom_id res chain seq x y z
N MET A 1 0.42 -32.86 11.28
CA MET A 1 0.08 -31.57 10.65
C MET A 1 -1.44 -31.52 10.49
N LYS A 2 -2.14 -30.70 11.28
CA LYS A 2 -3.62 -30.60 11.20
C LYS A 2 -3.97 -29.84 9.91
N GLN A 3 -4.58 -30.53 8.95
CA GLN A 3 -5.15 -29.91 7.76
C GLN A 3 -6.20 -28.88 8.18
N TYR A 4 -5.99 -27.62 7.80
CA TYR A 4 -6.97 -26.56 7.97
C TYR A 4 -8.07 -26.75 6.92
N LYS A 5 -9.22 -27.25 7.37
CA LYS A 5 -10.44 -27.38 6.55
C LYS A 5 -11.13 -26.01 6.53
N PRO A 6 -11.31 -25.35 5.38
CA PRO A 6 -11.98 -24.07 5.34
C PRO A 6 -13.45 -24.26 5.77
N ARG A 7 -13.81 -23.70 6.93
CA ARG A 7 -15.17 -23.72 7.45
C ARG A 7 -15.99 -22.71 6.64
N SER A 8 -16.83 -23.20 5.74
CA SER A 8 -17.87 -22.43 5.05
C SER A 8 -18.97 -22.03 6.05
N GLY A 9 -18.73 -20.99 6.85
CA GLY A 9 -19.69 -20.54 7.85
C GLY A 9 -19.53 -19.07 8.25
N LYS A 10 -20.47 -18.24 7.75
CA LYS A 10 -20.81 -16.86 8.19
C LYS A 10 -19.68 -15.83 8.15
N GLY A 11 -19.82 -14.84 7.26
CA GLY A 11 -18.87 -13.74 7.05
C GLY A 11 -18.45 -12.95 8.31
N SER A 12 -19.24 -12.94 9.39
CA SER A 12 -18.86 -12.31 10.66
C SER A 12 -17.69 -13.01 11.38
N SER A 13 -17.60 -14.34 11.26
CA SER A 13 -16.52 -15.13 11.86
C SER A 13 -15.18 -14.89 11.16
N GLN A 14 -15.24 -14.69 9.84
CA GLN A 14 -14.07 -14.47 8.99
C GLN A 14 -13.47 -13.08 9.19
N VAL A 15 -14.31 -12.04 9.27
CA VAL A 15 -13.87 -10.66 9.55
C VAL A 15 -13.16 -10.59 10.90
N THR A 16 -13.71 -11.25 11.92
CA THR A 16 -13.09 -11.30 13.26
C THR A 16 -11.73 -12.01 13.23
N HIS A 17 -11.60 -13.07 12.42
CA HIS A 17 -10.34 -13.79 12.23
C HIS A 17 -9.27 -12.92 11.57
N ILE A 18 -9.64 -12.19 10.51
CA ILE A 18 -8.74 -11.27 9.80
C ILE A 18 -8.34 -10.10 10.72
N ALA A 19 -9.28 -9.51 11.45
CA ALA A 19 -9.02 -8.43 12.41
C ALA A 19 -8.05 -8.87 13.51
N ARG A 20 -8.22 -10.09 14.06
CA ARG A 20 -7.26 -10.66 15.01
C ARG A 20 -5.88 -10.90 14.38
N GLY A 21 -5.85 -11.35 13.13
CA GLY A 21 -4.62 -11.49 12.33
C GLY A 21 -3.89 -10.17 12.15
N LEU A 22 -4.59 -9.12 11.74
CA LEU A 22 -4.10 -7.75 11.62
C LEU A 22 -3.56 -7.23 12.96
N TRP A 23 -4.31 -7.40 14.06
CA TRP A 23 -3.88 -6.96 15.39
C TRP A 23 -2.66 -7.75 15.92
N ALA A 24 -2.54 -9.03 15.55
CA ALA A 24 -1.36 -9.82 15.84
C ALA A 24 -0.16 -9.36 14.98
N LEU A 25 -0.39 -9.04 13.71
CA LEU A 25 0.64 -8.54 12.78
C LEU A 25 1.16 -7.17 13.22
N ALA A 26 0.26 -6.26 13.61
CA ALA A 26 0.57 -4.93 14.11
C ALA A 26 1.53 -4.97 15.31
N ARG A 27 1.42 -6.01 16.14
CA ARG A 27 2.26 -6.25 17.32
C ARG A 27 3.51 -7.11 17.04
N GLY A 28 3.79 -7.46 15.79
CA GLY A 28 4.93 -8.31 15.43
C GLY A 28 4.82 -9.74 15.94
N LYS A 29 3.61 -10.30 16.06
CA LYS A 29 3.45 -11.72 16.45
C LYS A 29 3.53 -12.62 15.22
N PRO A 30 4.41 -13.65 15.20
CA PRO A 30 4.58 -14.53 14.04
C PRO A 30 3.37 -15.43 13.77
N ASN A 31 2.48 -15.62 14.75
CA ASN A 31 1.23 -16.38 14.57
C ASN A 31 0.22 -15.65 13.66
N SER A 32 0.45 -14.36 13.36
CA SER A 32 -0.42 -13.56 12.48
C SER A 32 -0.60 -14.15 11.08
N PHE A 33 0.46 -14.73 10.50
CA PHE A 33 0.40 -15.26 9.15
C PHE A 33 -0.57 -16.45 9.00
N GLN A 34 -0.72 -17.28 10.03
CA GLN A 34 -1.67 -18.40 10.02
C GLN A 34 -3.13 -17.91 10.01
N LEU A 35 -3.38 -16.75 10.63
CA LEU A 35 -4.70 -16.13 10.72
C LEU A 35 -5.10 -15.42 9.41
N LEU A 36 -4.12 -14.91 8.68
CA LEU A 36 -4.33 -14.19 7.41
C LEU A 36 -4.48 -15.14 6.21
N GLY A 37 -3.91 -16.34 6.30
CA GLY A 37 -4.00 -17.39 5.29
C GLY A 37 -2.92 -17.30 4.21
N GLU A 38 -2.76 -18.39 3.48
CA GLU A 38 -1.74 -18.56 2.44
C GLU A 38 -2.31 -18.97 1.07
N ASP A 39 -3.63 -19.00 0.95
CA ASP A 39 -4.35 -19.44 -0.25
C ASP A 39 -4.64 -18.30 -1.23
N LYS A 40 -4.91 -18.67 -2.49
CA LYS A 40 -5.33 -17.73 -3.56
C LYS A 40 -6.58 -16.92 -3.17
N GLU A 41 -7.52 -17.54 -2.46
CA GLU A 41 -8.72 -16.84 -1.97
C GLU A 41 -8.36 -15.73 -0.97
N SER A 42 -7.42 -15.99 -0.05
CA SER A 42 -6.97 -15.01 0.93
C SER A 42 -6.24 -13.84 0.26
N PHE A 43 -5.50 -14.11 -0.81
CA PHE A 43 -4.91 -13.07 -1.66
C PHE A 43 -5.97 -12.19 -2.32
N LEU A 44 -6.97 -12.77 -2.98
CA LEU A 44 -8.06 -12.00 -3.59
C LEU A 44 -8.84 -11.17 -2.56
N ARG A 45 -9.07 -11.72 -1.35
CA ARG A 45 -9.71 -10.99 -0.24
C ARG A 45 -8.89 -9.79 0.22
N ALA A 46 -7.56 -9.92 0.30
CA ALA A 46 -6.66 -8.82 0.68
C ALA A 46 -6.54 -7.76 -0.44
N LEU A 47 -6.69 -8.19 -1.70
CA LEU A 47 -6.61 -7.32 -2.88
C LEU A 47 -7.91 -6.53 -3.12
N ALA A 48 -9.07 -7.14 -2.85
CA ALA A 48 -10.39 -6.54 -3.05
C ALA A 48 -10.56 -5.10 -2.53
N PRO A 49 -10.18 -4.76 -1.27
CA PRO A 49 -10.35 -3.39 -0.79
C PRO A 49 -9.45 -2.38 -1.50
N HIS A 50 -8.27 -2.79 -1.98
CA HIS A 50 -7.39 -1.92 -2.78
C HIS A 50 -7.98 -1.64 -4.16
N ILE A 51 -8.52 -2.67 -4.83
CA ILE A 51 -9.20 -2.50 -6.12
C ILE A 51 -10.42 -1.61 -5.95
N ALA A 52 -11.21 -1.81 -4.89
CA ALA A 52 -12.37 -0.97 -4.59
C ALA A 52 -11.99 0.50 -4.45
N LEU A 53 -10.91 0.83 -3.73
CA LEU A 53 -10.42 2.21 -3.61
C LEU A 53 -10.01 2.82 -4.95
N ILE A 54 -9.32 2.06 -5.80
CA ILE A 54 -8.94 2.53 -7.14
C ILE A 54 -10.19 2.82 -7.98
N LEU A 55 -11.18 1.93 -7.93
CA LEU A 55 -12.45 2.09 -8.66
C LEU A 55 -13.22 3.32 -8.19
N VAL A 56 -13.38 3.48 -6.87
CA VAL A 56 -14.08 4.64 -6.28
C VAL A 56 -13.35 5.93 -6.67
N SER A 57 -12.02 5.96 -6.58
CA SER A 57 -11.22 7.13 -6.97
C SER A 57 -11.35 7.44 -8.46
N PHE A 58 -11.45 6.42 -9.31
CA PHE A 58 -11.71 6.58 -10.74
C PHE A 58 -13.08 7.21 -11.00
N PHE A 59 -14.15 6.70 -10.37
CA PHE A 59 -15.50 7.26 -10.52
C PHE A 59 -15.63 8.69 -10.01
N VAL A 60 -14.91 9.03 -8.93
CA VAL A 60 -14.86 10.41 -8.44
C VAL A 60 -14.19 11.34 -9.45
N ARG A 61 -13.08 10.92 -10.06
CA ARG A 61 -12.35 11.72 -11.07
C ARG A 61 -13.07 11.82 -12.40
N LEU A 62 -13.90 10.84 -12.79
CA LEU A 62 -14.73 10.94 -13.99
C LEU A 62 -15.70 12.13 -13.97
N LYS A 63 -16.05 12.66 -12.78
CA LYS A 63 -16.91 13.84 -12.65
C LYS A 63 -16.20 15.17 -12.93
N SER A 64 -14.87 15.20 -12.85
CA SER A 64 -14.05 16.34 -13.29
C SER A 64 -13.67 16.11 -14.75
N ASP A 65 -13.99 17.03 -15.67
CA ASP A 65 -13.90 17.00 -17.17
C ASP A 65 -12.55 16.54 -17.81
N THR A 66 -11.94 15.48 -17.28
CA THR A 66 -10.59 15.00 -17.55
C THR A 66 -10.59 13.47 -17.62
N THR A 67 -11.48 12.93 -18.46
CA THR A 67 -11.71 11.48 -18.61
C THR A 67 -10.44 10.72 -18.98
N LEU A 68 -9.63 11.24 -19.91
CA LEU A 68 -8.37 10.61 -20.32
C LEU A 68 -7.35 10.51 -19.18
N ILE A 69 -7.25 11.56 -18.36
CA ILE A 69 -6.35 11.61 -17.19
C ILE A 69 -6.81 10.58 -16.16
N SER A 70 -8.12 10.50 -15.94
CA SER A 70 -8.73 9.56 -15.00
C SER A 70 -8.47 8.12 -15.39
N ILE A 71 -8.57 7.79 -16.69
CA ILE A 71 -8.28 6.45 -17.22
C ILE A 71 -6.79 6.12 -17.05
N LYS A 72 -5.89 7.02 -17.48
CA LYS A 72 -4.43 6.83 -17.31
C LYS A 72 -4.07 6.58 -15.85
N TRP A 73 -4.61 7.38 -14.94
CA TRP A 73 -4.39 7.27 -13.50
C TRP A 73 -4.88 5.92 -12.97
N ALA A 74 -6.09 5.49 -13.33
CA ALA A 74 -6.64 4.22 -12.87
C ALA A 74 -5.85 3.01 -13.38
N LEU A 75 -5.46 3.00 -14.66
CA LEU A 75 -4.59 1.97 -15.23
C LEU A 75 -3.25 1.94 -14.52
N PHE A 76 -2.64 3.11 -14.29
CA PHE A 76 -1.37 3.21 -13.59
C PHE A 76 -1.47 2.71 -12.14
N SER A 77 -2.50 3.09 -11.41
CA SER A 77 -2.74 2.60 -10.04
C SER A 77 -2.94 1.09 -9.99
N LEU A 78 -3.65 0.52 -10.97
CA LEU A 78 -3.85 -0.92 -11.06
C LEU A 78 -2.54 -1.64 -11.39
N CYS A 79 -1.76 -1.13 -12.35
CA CYS A 79 -0.43 -1.64 -12.66
C CYS A 79 0.50 -1.56 -11.45
N SER A 80 0.50 -0.45 -10.70
CA SER A 80 1.30 -0.29 -9.48
C SER A 80 0.88 -1.28 -8.39
N LEU A 81 -0.42 -1.49 -8.21
CA LEU A 81 -0.97 -2.45 -7.26
C LEU A 81 -0.56 -3.90 -7.60
N LEU A 82 -0.53 -4.27 -8.89
CA LEU A 82 -0.10 -5.60 -9.34
C LEU A 82 1.42 -5.74 -9.46
N PHE A 83 2.14 -4.64 -9.65
CA PHE A 83 3.60 -4.66 -9.76
C PHE A 83 4.24 -5.23 -8.50
N PHE A 84 3.77 -4.79 -7.33
CA PHE A 84 4.29 -5.24 -6.04
C PHE A 84 4.21 -6.78 -5.83
N PRO A 85 3.05 -7.45 -5.95
CA PRO A 85 2.96 -8.90 -5.82
C PRO A 85 3.83 -9.64 -6.83
N VAL A 86 3.92 -9.14 -8.08
CA VAL A 86 4.80 -9.72 -9.12
C VAL A 86 6.28 -9.62 -8.73
N VAL A 87 6.72 -8.46 -8.22
CA VAL A 87 8.09 -8.27 -7.74
C VAL A 87 8.43 -9.24 -6.62
N ILE A 88 7.55 -9.40 -5.62
CA ILE A 88 7.79 -10.36 -4.54
C ILE A 88 7.82 -11.79 -5.11
N GLN A 89 7.00 -12.10 -6.12
CA GLN A 89 6.95 -13.44 -6.70
C GLN A 89 8.29 -13.78 -7.36
N LEU A 90 8.82 -12.85 -8.15
CA LEU A 90 10.13 -12.98 -8.78
C LEU A 90 11.24 -13.08 -7.74
N LEU A 91 11.24 -12.18 -6.75
CA LEU A 91 12.26 -12.14 -5.71
C LEU A 91 12.23 -13.43 -4.87
N SER A 92 11.05 -13.89 -4.45
CA SER A 92 10.90 -15.17 -3.76
C SER A 92 11.40 -16.37 -4.58
N GLY A 93 11.35 -16.26 -5.92
CA GLY A 93 11.94 -17.22 -6.84
C GLY A 93 13.46 -17.28 -6.75
N VAL A 94 14.11 -16.12 -6.74
CA VAL A 94 15.58 -16.02 -6.60
C VAL A 94 16.04 -16.63 -5.27
N PHE A 95 15.29 -16.40 -4.19
CA PHE A 95 15.61 -16.95 -2.86
C PHE A 95 15.09 -18.38 -2.62
N LYS A 96 14.55 -19.08 -3.64
CA LYS A 96 13.97 -20.44 -3.53
C LYS A 96 12.88 -20.57 -2.45
N ARG A 97 12.09 -19.51 -2.22
CA ARG A 97 11.01 -19.43 -1.22
C ARG A 97 9.64 -19.11 -1.83
N ARG A 98 9.39 -19.52 -3.08
CA ARG A 98 8.12 -19.27 -3.79
C ARG A 98 6.89 -19.78 -3.04
N GLU A 99 7.02 -20.86 -2.27
CA GLU A 99 5.94 -21.44 -1.47
C GLU A 99 5.37 -20.46 -0.41
N TYR A 100 6.19 -19.53 0.08
CA TYR A 100 5.77 -18.54 1.09
C TYR A 100 5.37 -17.19 0.49
N TRP A 101 5.41 -17.05 -0.83
CA TRP A 101 5.12 -15.80 -1.51
C TRP A 101 3.69 -15.30 -1.22
N LEU A 102 2.69 -16.16 -1.36
CA LEU A 102 1.29 -15.79 -1.12
C LEU A 102 1.08 -15.31 0.31
N ARG A 103 1.61 -16.07 1.28
CA ARG A 103 1.56 -15.73 2.70
C ARG A 103 2.14 -14.35 3.00
N PHE A 104 3.31 -14.03 2.43
CA PHE A 104 3.92 -12.72 2.61
C PHE A 104 3.14 -11.60 1.93
N THR A 105 2.71 -11.82 0.69
CA THR A 105 1.97 -10.84 -0.10
C THR A 105 0.63 -10.49 0.56
N VAL A 106 -0.11 -11.48 1.07
CA VAL A 106 -1.35 -11.29 1.84
C VAL A 106 -1.08 -10.45 3.09
N ALA A 107 -0.07 -10.82 3.87
CA ALA A 107 0.28 -10.08 5.08
C ALA A 107 0.70 -8.64 4.78
N TYR A 108 1.46 -8.43 3.71
CA TYR A 108 1.86 -7.12 3.26
C TYR A 108 0.66 -6.26 2.86
N LEU A 109 -0.24 -6.78 2.02
CA LEU A 109 -1.47 -6.08 1.62
C LEU A 109 -2.29 -5.63 2.83
N TRP A 110 -2.44 -6.50 3.82
CA TRP A 110 -3.13 -6.14 5.07
C TRP A 110 -2.34 -5.13 5.91
N SER A 111 -1.01 -5.20 5.90
CA SER A 111 -0.16 -4.26 6.64
C SER A 111 -0.27 -2.81 6.16
N ILE A 112 -0.56 -2.59 4.87
CA ILE A 112 -0.77 -1.25 4.31
C ILE A 112 -1.91 -0.54 5.05
N TRP A 113 -3.00 -1.26 5.35
CA TRP A 113 -4.12 -0.73 6.12
C TRP A 113 -3.75 -0.42 7.56
N ILE A 114 -2.93 -1.26 8.20
CA ILE A 114 -2.43 -0.99 9.55
C ILE A 114 -1.62 0.32 9.57
N VAL A 115 -0.70 0.48 8.62
CA VAL A 115 0.13 1.68 8.49
C VAL A 115 -0.72 2.90 8.16
N GLY A 116 -1.69 2.77 7.25
CA GLY A 116 -2.62 3.85 6.89
C GLY A 116 -3.48 4.30 8.07
N CYS A 117 -4.03 3.36 8.85
CA CYS A 117 -4.76 3.68 10.08
C CYS A 117 -3.86 4.34 11.13
N ALA A 118 -2.60 3.88 11.29
CA ALA A 118 -1.64 4.49 12.20
C ALA A 118 -1.31 5.94 11.76
N PHE A 119 -1.13 6.17 10.45
CA PHE A 119 -0.90 7.50 9.89
C PHE A 119 -2.09 8.43 10.13
N ALA A 120 -3.31 7.96 9.83
CA ALA A 120 -4.54 8.72 10.07
C ALA A 120 -4.73 9.06 11.55
N LEU A 121 -4.46 8.11 12.45
CA LEU A 121 -4.55 8.33 13.90
C LEU A 121 -3.52 9.37 14.37
N ILE A 122 -2.28 9.29 13.87
CA ILE A 122 -1.22 10.24 14.22
C ILE A 122 -1.55 11.65 13.69
N LEU A 123 -2.10 11.77 12.49
CA LEU A 123 -2.56 13.06 11.96
C LEU A 123 -3.74 13.62 12.76
N LEU A 124 -4.70 12.76 13.14
CA LEU A 124 -5.83 13.17 13.97
C LEU A 124 -5.36 13.66 15.34
N LEU A 125 -4.46 12.92 16.01
CA LEU A 125 -3.87 13.33 17.28
C LEU A 125 -3.06 14.62 17.09
N GLY A 126 -2.25 14.71 16.03
CA GLY A 126 -1.49 15.90 15.67
C GLY A 126 -2.39 17.13 15.48
N SER A 127 -3.59 16.95 14.90
CA SER A 127 -4.56 18.03 14.72
C SER A 127 -5.04 18.65 16.04
N LEU A 128 -5.12 17.85 17.11
CA LEU A 128 -5.48 18.33 18.46
C LEU A 128 -4.36 19.20 19.06
N PHE A 129 -3.12 18.98 18.64
CA PHE A 129 -1.94 19.73 19.09
C PHE A 129 -1.54 20.85 18.11
N VAL A 130 -2.36 21.20 17.11
CA VAL A 130 -2.07 22.26 16.11
C VAL A 130 -1.82 23.64 16.73
N HIS A 131 -2.33 23.89 17.94
CA HIS A 131 -2.02 25.11 18.70
C HIS A 131 -0.57 25.18 19.18
N SER A 132 0.13 24.04 19.20
CA SER A 132 1.58 23.97 19.36
C SER A 132 2.20 24.08 17.96
N SER A 133 2.54 25.31 17.54
CA SER A 133 3.22 25.61 16.27
C SER A 133 4.66 25.06 16.17
N ASN A 134 4.93 23.91 16.78
CA ASN A 134 6.25 23.33 16.85
C ASN A 134 6.50 22.42 15.63
N PRO A 135 7.36 22.81 14.68
CA PRO A 135 7.61 22.05 13.45
C PRO A 135 8.19 20.65 13.73
N LEU A 136 8.79 20.43 14.91
CA LEU A 136 9.28 19.12 15.34
C LEU A 136 8.15 18.10 15.50
N ILE A 137 6.99 18.51 16.00
CA ILE A 137 5.84 17.61 16.22
C ILE A 137 5.30 17.12 14.87
N VAL A 138 5.16 18.02 13.90
CA VAL A 138 4.71 17.69 12.55
C VAL A 138 5.70 16.74 11.86
N LYS A 139 7.01 17.02 11.95
CA LYS A 139 8.04 16.13 11.39
C LYS A 139 8.01 14.75 12.05
N ALA A 140 7.92 14.69 13.38
CA ALA A 140 7.84 13.42 14.11
C ALA A 140 6.59 12.62 13.72
N ALA A 141 5.44 13.29 13.59
CA ALA A 141 4.18 12.69 13.16
C ALA A 141 4.28 12.03 11.77
N LEU A 142 5.08 12.59 10.85
CA LEU A 142 5.32 12.01 9.53
C LEU A 142 6.35 10.88 9.54
N ILE A 143 7.38 10.96 10.39
CA ILE A 143 8.49 10.00 10.42
C ILE A 143 8.11 8.69 11.14
N ILE A 144 7.35 8.76 12.24
CA ILE A 144 7.00 7.58 13.05
C ILE A 144 6.31 6.48 12.22
N PRO A 145 5.28 6.77 11.39
CA PRO A 145 4.63 5.76 10.54
C PRO A 145 5.58 5.15 9.51
N VAL A 146 6.56 5.91 9.01
CA VAL A 146 7.56 5.43 8.06
C VAL A 146 8.48 4.43 8.74
N ILE A 147 9.01 4.75 9.92
CA ILE A 147 9.84 3.81 10.69
C ILE A 147 9.04 2.53 11.00
N TYR A 148 7.78 2.68 11.39
CA TYR A 148 6.89 1.56 11.69
C TYR A 148 6.65 0.67 10.45
N SER A 149 6.45 1.26 9.27
CA SER A 149 6.25 0.50 8.04
C SER A 149 7.51 -0.25 7.61
N LEU A 150 8.70 0.34 7.78
CA LEU A 150 9.98 -0.33 7.55
C LEU A 150 10.15 -1.52 8.50
N TRP A 151 9.88 -1.32 9.79
CA TRP A 151 9.95 -2.39 10.79
C TRP A 151 8.99 -3.53 10.47
N LEU A 152 7.72 -3.23 10.13
CA LEU A 152 6.74 -4.25 9.74
C LEU A 152 7.20 -5.01 8.50
N THR A 153 7.71 -4.31 7.48
CA THR A 153 8.19 -4.93 6.24
C THR A 153 9.35 -5.88 6.54
N PHE A 154 10.32 -5.45 7.34
CA PHE A 154 11.44 -6.29 7.75
C PHE A 154 11.00 -7.50 8.57
N PHE A 155 10.09 -7.30 9.54
CA PHE A 155 9.49 -8.38 10.33
C PHE A 155 8.79 -9.41 9.44
N MET A 156 8.03 -8.95 8.44
CA MET A 156 7.33 -9.82 7.49
C MET A 156 8.30 -10.60 6.60
N ILE A 157 9.44 -10.03 6.20
CA ILE A 157 10.43 -10.75 5.40
C ILE A 157 11.00 -11.93 6.19
N LEU A 158 11.39 -11.69 7.44
CA LEU A 158 11.97 -12.73 8.29
C LEU A 158 10.94 -13.82 8.65
N ASN A 159 9.72 -13.44 9.06
CA ASN A 159 8.73 -14.39 9.59
C ASN A 159 7.72 -14.90 8.55
N GLY A 160 7.47 -14.12 7.50
CA GLY A 160 6.56 -14.44 6.40
C GLY A 160 7.24 -15.36 5.38
N LEU A 161 8.44 -15.01 4.93
CA LEU A 161 9.23 -15.81 3.97
C LEU A 161 10.14 -16.86 4.64
N LYS A 162 10.24 -16.86 5.98
CA LYS A 162 11.13 -17.73 6.76
C LYS A 162 12.60 -17.63 6.31
N LEU A 163 13.04 -16.41 6.03
CA LEU A 163 14.43 -16.13 5.64
C LEU A 163 15.33 -16.01 6.88
N LYS A 164 16.58 -16.46 6.76
CA LYS A 164 17.61 -16.16 7.75
C LYS A 164 17.99 -14.67 7.65
N MET A 165 18.40 -14.07 8.77
CA MET A 165 18.80 -12.66 8.87
C MET A 165 19.57 -12.08 7.67
N PRO A 166 20.71 -12.66 7.22
CA PRO A 166 21.49 -12.07 6.13
C PRO A 166 20.72 -12.01 4.81
N PHE A 167 19.98 -13.07 4.47
CA PHE A 167 19.14 -13.11 3.27
C PHE A 167 17.91 -12.21 3.42
N GLY A 168 17.40 -12.03 4.63
CA GLY A 168 16.30 -11.11 4.93
C GLY A 168 16.70 -9.65 4.71
N ILE A 169 17.91 -9.25 5.14
CA ILE A 169 18.45 -7.91 4.89
C ILE A 169 18.63 -7.67 3.38
N LEU A 170 19.22 -8.63 2.66
CA LEU A 170 19.39 -8.51 1.21
C LEU A 170 18.04 -8.38 0.49
N PHE A 171 17.06 -9.22 0.85
CA PHE A 171 15.71 -9.14 0.30
C PHE A 171 15.06 -7.78 0.59
N PHE A 172 15.21 -7.28 1.83
CA PHE A 172 14.69 -5.97 2.22
C PHE A 172 15.33 -4.85 1.40
N LEU A 173 16.65 -4.86 1.22
CA LEU A 173 17.35 -3.85 0.42
C LEU A 173 16.94 -3.90 -1.06
N CYS A 174 16.82 -5.09 -1.65
CA CYS A 174 16.31 -5.24 -3.01
C CYS A 174 14.88 -4.71 -3.14
N LEU A 175 14.00 -5.09 -2.23
CA LEU A 175 12.61 -4.64 -2.23
C LEU A 175 12.52 -3.12 -2.06
N PHE A 176 13.28 -2.56 -1.11
CA PHE A 176 13.34 -1.13 -0.86
C PHE A 176 13.88 -0.37 -2.08
N GLY A 177 14.97 -0.84 -2.70
CA GLY A 177 15.54 -0.24 -3.90
C GLY A 177 14.58 -0.25 -5.09
N ILE A 178 13.86 -1.36 -5.32
CA ILE A 178 12.86 -1.45 -6.39
C ILE A 178 11.70 -0.48 -6.14
N ASN A 179 11.20 -0.40 -4.90
CA ASN A 179 10.12 0.53 -4.55
C ASN A 179 10.58 1.99 -4.63
N LEU A 180 11.81 2.30 -4.23
CA LEU A 180 12.40 3.62 -4.36
C LEU A 180 12.48 4.04 -5.84
N LEU A 181 13.00 3.16 -6.70
CA LEU A 181 13.10 3.41 -8.14
C LEU A 181 11.72 3.61 -8.78
N GLY A 182 10.76 2.76 -8.44
CA GLY A 182 9.36 2.89 -8.90
C GLY A 182 8.71 4.20 -8.43
N GLY A 183 8.96 4.61 -7.18
CA GLY A 183 8.46 5.87 -6.64
C GLY A 183 9.08 7.09 -7.31
N VAL A 184 10.40 7.09 -7.56
CA VAL A 184 11.08 8.16 -8.29
C VAL A 184 10.58 8.26 -9.74
N ALA A 185 10.43 7.12 -10.42
CA ALA A 185 9.87 7.10 -11.76
C ALA A 185 8.44 7.66 -11.79
N MET A 186 7.61 7.31 -10.79
CA MET A 186 6.26 7.84 -10.66
C MET A 186 6.24 9.36 -10.45
N LEU A 187 7.10 9.88 -9.57
CA LEU A 187 7.22 11.32 -9.34
C LEU A 187 7.63 12.06 -10.61
N PHE A 188 8.57 11.50 -11.37
CA PHE A 188 9.02 12.08 -12.64
C PHE A 188 7.90 12.11 -13.69
N LEU A 189 7.18 11.00 -13.87
CA LEU A 189 6.05 10.93 -14.79
C LEU A 189 4.93 11.91 -14.42
N PHE A 190 4.60 12.01 -13.13
CA PHE A 190 3.54 12.91 -12.66
C PHE A 190 3.95 14.39 -12.77
N HIS A 191 5.21 14.72 -12.49
CA HIS A 191 5.73 16.08 -12.64
C HIS A 191 5.69 16.56 -14.09
N ASN A 192 6.09 15.71 -15.04
CA ASN A 192 6.06 16.05 -16.46
C ASN A 192 4.64 16.26 -16.99
N GLU A 193 3.68 15.43 -16.57
CA GLU A 193 2.26 15.66 -16.91
C GLU A 193 1.77 16.98 -16.29
N PHE A 194 2.10 17.29 -15.02
CA PHE A 194 1.69 18.54 -14.37
C PHE A 194 2.20 19.80 -15.09
N LEU A 195 3.47 19.79 -15.52
CA LEU A 195 4.05 20.91 -16.28
C LEU A 195 3.35 21.10 -17.63
N HIS A 196 3.06 20.00 -18.34
CA HIS A 196 2.36 20.05 -19.62
C HIS A 196 0.95 20.67 -19.49
N TYR A 197 0.23 20.40 -18.40
CA TYR A 197 -1.06 21.05 -18.15
C TYR A 197 -0.93 22.54 -17.83
N GLN A 198 0.11 22.96 -17.10
CA GLN A 198 0.34 24.37 -16.83
C GLN A 198 0.62 25.16 -18.11
N GLU A 199 1.41 24.60 -19.03
CA GLU A 199 1.68 25.22 -20.33
C GLU A 199 0.40 25.35 -21.19
N LEU A 200 -0.45 24.31 -21.21
CA LEU A 200 -1.73 24.36 -21.91
C LEU A 200 -2.69 25.41 -21.32
N LEU A 201 -2.67 25.59 -20.00
CA LEU A 201 -3.49 26.60 -19.32
C LEU A 201 -2.96 28.03 -19.49
N GLN A 202 -1.64 28.21 -19.58
CA GLN A 202 -1.01 29.51 -19.81
C GLN A 202 -1.00 29.93 -21.28
N GLY A 203 -1.09 28.98 -22.22
CA GLY A 203 -1.19 29.24 -23.65
C GLY A 203 -2.60 29.62 -24.14
N LEU A 204 -3.61 29.61 -23.27
CA LEU A 204 -4.96 30.06 -23.61
C LEU A 204 -5.00 31.60 -23.66
N PRO A 205 -5.48 32.21 -24.77
CA PRO A 205 -5.62 33.66 -24.84
C PRO A 205 -6.59 34.15 -23.75
N PRO A 206 -6.38 35.35 -23.18
CA PRO A 206 -7.30 35.91 -22.20
C PRO A 206 -8.70 35.99 -22.82
N ILE A 207 -9.71 35.52 -22.09
CA ILE A 207 -11.13 35.61 -22.48
C ILE A 207 -11.54 37.09 -22.39
N ASN A 208 -11.17 37.86 -23.42
CA ASN A 208 -11.64 39.22 -23.63
C ASN A 208 -13.05 39.12 -24.21
N GLY A 209 -14.06 39.06 -23.35
CA GLY A 209 -15.44 39.17 -23.80
C GLY A 209 -16.45 38.63 -22.81
N MET A 210 -16.76 39.41 -21.77
CA MET A 210 -18.08 39.45 -21.12
C MET A 210 -18.11 40.63 -20.13
N THR A 211 -18.08 41.84 -20.70
CA THR A 211 -18.70 43.01 -20.06
C THR A 211 -19.61 43.66 -21.10
N SER A 212 -20.87 43.25 -21.09
CA SER A 212 -22.00 43.98 -21.66
C SER A 212 -23.01 44.17 -20.55
#